data_AF-A0A2J8NU50-F1
#
_entry.id   AF-A0A2J8NU50-F1
#
_cell.length_a   1.000
_cell.length_b   1.000
_cell.length_c   1.000
_cell.angle_alpha   90.00
_cell.angle_beta   90.00
_cell.angle_gamma   90.00
#
_symmetry.space_group_name_H-M   'P 1'
#
loop_
_entity.id
_entity.type
_entity.pdbx_description
1 polymer ?
#
loop_
_entity_poly.entity_id
_entity_poly.type
_entity_poly.pdbx_seq_one_letter_code
_entity_poly.pdbx_strand_id
1 'polypeptide(L)'
;MRVISIKNYHPKIRIITQMLQYHNKAHLLNIPSWNWKEGDDAICLAELKLGFIAQSCLAQGLSTMLANLFSMRSFIKIEEDTWQKYYLEGVSNEMYTEYLSSAFVGLSFPTVCELCFVKLKLLMIAIEYKSANRESRILINPGNHLKIQEGTLGFFIASDAKEVKRPPQLCLPLAAQKRCFQSDKVDIFI
;
A
#
# COMPACT_ATOMS: atom_id res chain seq x y z
N MET A 1 7.18 -8.54 29.11
CA MET A 1 7.07 -7.79 30.38
C MET A 1 6.75 -6.30 30.20
N ARG A 2 7.50 -5.52 29.40
CA ARG A 2 7.23 -4.07 29.23
C ARG A 2 5.80 -3.76 28.72
N VAL A 3 5.34 -4.49 27.71
CA VAL A 3 3.97 -4.32 27.15
C VAL A 3 2.89 -4.50 28.23
N ILE A 4 3.03 -5.51 29.08
CA ILE A 4 2.08 -5.79 30.17
C ILE A 4 2.02 -4.63 31.15
N SER A 5 3.19 -4.11 31.58
CA SER A 5 3.26 -2.97 32.50
C SER A 5 2.53 -1.73 31.94
N ILE A 6 2.77 -1.41 30.67
CA ILE A 6 2.15 -0.25 30.01
C ILE A 6 0.63 -0.44 29.87
N LYS A 7 0.18 -1.62 29.40
CA LYS A 7 -1.24 -1.91 29.23
C LYS A 7 -2.01 -2.02 30.56
N ASN A 8 -1.35 -2.40 31.64
CA ASN A 8 -1.93 -2.37 32.98
C ASN A 8 -2.14 -0.94 33.49
N TYR A 9 -1.24 -0.01 33.14
CA TYR A 9 -1.38 1.40 33.52
C TYR A 9 -2.41 2.13 32.64
N HIS A 10 -2.33 1.95 31.32
CA HIS A 10 -3.28 2.54 30.37
C HIS A 10 -3.64 1.54 29.27
N PRO A 11 -4.81 0.88 29.33
CA PRO A 11 -5.14 -0.22 28.41
C PRO A 11 -5.38 0.23 26.96
N LYS A 12 -5.84 1.48 26.75
CA LYS A 12 -6.21 2.02 25.43
C LYS A 12 -5.05 2.65 24.64
N ILE A 13 -3.81 2.52 25.12
CA ILE A 13 -2.65 3.09 24.42
C ILE A 13 -2.24 2.19 23.27
N ARG A 14 -1.91 2.78 22.11
CA ARG A 14 -1.31 2.04 20.98
C ARG A 14 0.13 1.67 21.30
N ILE A 15 0.47 0.38 21.19
CA ILE A 15 1.84 -0.12 21.39
C ILE A 15 2.36 -0.77 20.11
N ILE A 16 3.51 -0.29 19.63
CA ILE A 16 4.28 -0.95 18.57
C ILE A 16 5.53 -1.54 19.22
N THR A 17 5.75 -2.85 19.07
CA THR A 17 6.89 -3.53 19.69
C THR A 17 7.64 -4.41 18.70
N GLN A 18 8.95 -4.57 18.93
CA GLN A 18 9.83 -5.39 18.12
C GLN A 18 10.10 -6.72 18.82
N MET A 19 10.00 -7.81 18.07
CA MET A 19 10.20 -9.17 18.56
C MET A 19 11.27 -9.88 17.75
N LEU A 20 12.08 -10.70 18.42
CA LEU A 20 13.14 -11.47 17.75
C LEU A 20 12.64 -12.78 17.16
N GLN A 21 11.80 -13.50 17.90
CA GLN A 21 11.30 -14.83 17.52
C GLN A 21 9.78 -14.83 17.36
N TYR A 22 9.28 -15.60 16.38
CA TYR A 22 7.86 -15.64 16.03
C TYR A 22 6.98 -16.25 17.12
N HIS A 23 7.43 -17.33 17.78
CA HIS A 23 6.63 -18.01 18.83
C HIS A 23 6.29 -17.08 20.00
N ASN A 24 7.14 -16.10 20.30
CA ASN A 24 6.90 -15.15 21.38
C ASN A 24 5.73 -14.20 21.09
N LYS A 25 5.35 -14.00 19.81
CA LYS A 25 4.23 -13.15 19.38
C LYS A 25 2.90 -13.63 19.94
N ALA A 26 2.75 -14.96 20.13
CA ALA A 26 1.55 -15.55 20.73
C ALA A 26 1.29 -15.06 22.16
N HIS A 27 2.34 -14.75 22.94
CA HIS A 27 2.18 -14.24 24.30
C HIS A 27 1.53 -12.86 24.36
N LEU A 28 1.64 -12.04 23.30
CA LEU A 28 0.97 -10.74 23.24
C LEU A 28 -0.53 -10.88 23.03
N LEU A 29 -0.97 -11.88 22.26
CA LEU A 29 -2.39 -12.17 22.04
C LEU A 29 -3.10 -12.65 23.31
N ASN A 30 -2.35 -13.17 24.29
CA ASN A 30 -2.89 -13.57 25.58
C ASN A 30 -3.13 -12.38 26.53
N ILE A 31 -2.65 -11.17 26.20
CA ILE A 31 -2.90 -9.97 27.00
C ILE A 31 -4.31 -9.46 26.66
N PRO A 32 -5.25 -9.37 27.61
CA PRO A 32 -6.64 -9.01 27.31
C PRO A 32 -6.79 -7.58 26.76
N SER A 33 -5.89 -6.68 27.17
CA SER A 33 -5.86 -5.28 26.70
C SER A 33 -5.10 -5.09 25.38
N TRP A 34 -4.61 -6.15 24.74
CA TRP A 34 -3.93 -6.07 23.45
C TRP A 34 -4.95 -6.14 22.32
N ASN A 35 -5.07 -5.06 21.54
CA ASN A 35 -6.06 -4.94 20.49
C ASN A 35 -5.42 -4.54 19.15
N TRP A 36 -5.22 -5.53 18.27
CA TRP A 36 -4.68 -5.33 16.92
C TRP A 36 -5.57 -4.43 16.05
N LYS A 37 -6.88 -4.32 16.35
CA LYS A 37 -7.78 -3.42 15.63
C LYS A 37 -7.59 -1.95 16.00
N GLU A 38 -7.06 -1.68 17.19
CA GLU A 38 -6.70 -0.32 17.65
C GLU A 38 -5.26 0.07 17.27
N GLY A 39 -4.56 -0.80 16.52
CA GLY A 39 -3.21 -0.54 16.01
C GLY A 39 -2.08 -1.03 16.91
N ASP A 40 -2.36 -1.92 17.86
CA ASP A 40 -1.29 -2.62 18.59
C ASP A 40 -0.57 -3.61 17.65
N ASP A 41 0.68 -3.27 17.29
CA ASP A 41 1.44 -3.99 16.26
C ASP A 41 2.70 -4.64 16.86
N ALA A 42 2.93 -5.90 16.51
CA ALA A 42 4.13 -6.64 16.90
C ALA A 42 4.96 -6.98 15.66
N ILE A 43 6.06 -6.26 15.47
CA ILE A 43 7.00 -6.42 14.35
C ILE A 43 7.99 -7.53 14.69
N CYS A 44 7.80 -8.71 14.11
CA CYS A 44 8.74 -9.82 14.29
C CYS A 44 9.87 -9.77 13.25
N LEU A 45 11.11 -9.59 13.72
CA LEU A 45 12.28 -9.50 12.84
C LEU A 45 12.58 -10.80 12.11
N ALA A 46 12.49 -11.95 12.79
CA ALA A 46 12.73 -13.23 12.13
C ALA A 46 11.68 -13.52 11.05
N GLU A 47 10.41 -13.19 11.32
CA GLU A 47 9.30 -13.34 10.37
C GLU A 47 9.55 -12.48 9.12
N LEU A 48 9.82 -11.18 9.28
CA LEU A 48 10.05 -10.28 8.15
C LEU A 48 11.35 -10.60 7.40
N LYS A 49 12.46 -10.86 8.11
CA LYS A 49 13.75 -11.17 7.48
C LYS A 49 13.67 -12.43 6.62
N LEU A 50 13.15 -13.53 7.18
CA LEU A 50 13.03 -14.78 6.45
C LEU A 50 11.96 -14.69 5.36
N GLY A 51 10.87 -13.94 5.61
CA GLY A 51 9.85 -13.66 4.59
C GLY A 51 10.41 -12.92 3.37
N PHE A 52 11.21 -11.87 3.58
CA PHE A 52 11.87 -11.15 2.49
C PHE A 52 12.86 -12.01 1.72
N ILE A 53 13.65 -12.84 2.39
CA ILE A 53 14.55 -13.79 1.72
C ILE A 53 13.74 -14.80 0.90
N ALA A 54 12.67 -15.36 1.47
CA ALA A 54 11.82 -16.34 0.79
C ALA A 54 11.16 -15.74 -0.47
N GLN A 55 10.68 -14.50 -0.42
CA GLN A 55 10.12 -13.86 -1.61
C GLN A 55 11.20 -13.52 -2.65
N SER A 56 12.42 -13.17 -2.23
CA SER A 56 13.55 -13.00 -3.14
C SER A 56 14.01 -14.29 -3.82
N CYS A 57 13.69 -15.46 -3.25
CA CYS A 57 13.87 -16.75 -3.94
C CYS A 57 12.89 -16.94 -5.12
N LEU A 58 11.71 -16.30 -5.08
CA LEU A 58 10.73 -16.32 -6.18
C LEU A 58 11.05 -15.27 -7.23
N ALA A 59 11.40 -14.05 -6.79
CA ALA A 59 11.75 -12.93 -7.65
C ALA A 59 12.99 -12.21 -7.10
N GLN A 60 14.14 -12.41 -7.75
CA GLN A 60 15.41 -11.84 -7.31
C GLN A 60 15.35 -10.31 -7.24
N GLY A 61 15.82 -9.74 -6.13
CA GLY A 61 15.84 -8.28 -5.91
C GLY A 61 14.59 -7.70 -5.24
N LEU A 62 13.52 -8.48 -5.06
CA LEU A 62 12.28 -8.01 -4.44
C LEU A 62 12.49 -7.50 -3.00
N SER A 63 13.33 -8.17 -2.21
CA SER A 63 13.66 -7.72 -0.85
C SER A 63 14.24 -6.31 -0.82
N THR A 64 15.09 -5.97 -1.79
CA THR A 64 15.72 -4.64 -1.87
C THR A 64 14.70 -3.59 -2.28
N MET A 65 13.82 -3.93 -3.24
CA MET A 65 12.72 -3.05 -3.65
C MET A 65 11.79 -2.74 -2.47
N LEU A 66 11.32 -3.77 -1.74
CA LEU A 66 10.45 -3.59 -0.57
C LEU A 66 11.15 -2.81 0.55
N ALA A 67 12.44 -3.08 0.81
CA ALA A 67 13.19 -2.35 1.83
C ALA A 67 13.33 -0.86 1.50
N ASN A 68 13.45 -0.50 0.22
CA ASN A 68 13.48 0.90 -0.20
C ASN A 68 12.11 1.57 -0.01
N LEU A 69 10.99 0.90 -0.31
CA LEU A 69 9.64 1.47 -0.16
C LEU A 69 9.26 1.86 1.27
N PHE A 70 9.83 1.19 2.28
CA PHE A 70 9.61 1.51 3.71
C PHE A 70 10.62 2.52 4.28
N SER A 71 11.68 2.82 3.53
CA SER A 71 12.76 3.70 3.97
C SER A 71 12.57 5.06 3.34
N MET A 72 12.27 6.08 4.16
CA MET A 72 12.34 7.47 3.69
C MET A 72 13.77 7.78 3.27
N ARG A 73 13.97 8.08 1.98
CA ARG A 73 15.27 8.41 1.41
C ARG A 73 15.15 9.65 0.53
N SER A 74 16.08 10.57 0.70
CA SER A 74 16.18 11.76 -0.13
C SER A 74 16.59 11.38 -1.55
N PHE A 75 15.90 11.95 -2.55
CA PHE A 75 16.32 11.86 -3.94
C PHE A 75 17.64 12.60 -4.15
N ILE A 76 18.65 11.91 -4.70
CA ILE A 76 19.93 12.50 -5.09
C ILE A 76 19.99 12.50 -6.61
N LYS A 77 20.14 13.69 -7.19
CA LYS A 77 20.26 13.84 -8.64
C LYS A 77 21.69 13.54 -9.07
N ILE A 78 21.84 12.51 -9.90
CA ILE A 78 23.10 12.18 -10.57
C ILE A 78 22.95 12.62 -12.04
N GLU A 79 23.88 13.44 -12.52
CA GLU A 79 23.86 13.95 -13.90
C GLU A 79 24.42 12.94 -14.89
N GLU A 80 25.41 12.16 -14.46
CA GLU A 80 26.03 11.10 -15.27
C GLU A 80 25.04 9.96 -15.56
N ASP A 81 25.11 9.41 -16.77
CA ASP A 81 24.26 8.30 -17.19
C ASP A 81 24.81 6.96 -16.67
N THR A 82 24.63 6.73 -15.38
CA THR A 82 25.07 5.53 -14.67
C THR A 82 23.89 4.72 -14.15
N TRP A 83 24.11 3.44 -13.84
CA TRP A 83 23.09 2.58 -13.21
C TRP A 83 22.52 3.17 -11.92
N GLN A 84 23.31 3.99 -11.20
CA GLN A 84 22.91 4.63 -9.96
C GLN A 84 21.80 5.64 -10.17
N LYS A 85 21.82 6.39 -11.27
CA LYS A 85 20.78 7.36 -11.63
C LYS A 85 19.40 6.70 -11.70
N TYR A 86 19.31 5.59 -12.44
CA TYR A 86 18.06 4.83 -12.58
C TYR A 86 17.63 4.15 -11.28
N TYR A 87 18.59 3.65 -10.49
CA TYR A 87 18.30 3.06 -9.19
C TYR A 87 17.73 4.09 -8.20
N LEU A 88 18.31 5.29 -8.13
CA LEU A 88 17.89 6.36 -7.23
C LEU A 88 16.52 6.95 -7.57
N GLU A 89 16.13 6.92 -8.84
CA GLU A 89 14.76 7.24 -9.25
C GLU A 89 13.76 6.29 -8.57
N GLY A 90 14.03 4.98 -8.57
CA GLY A 90 13.21 3.98 -7.88
C GLY A 90 13.19 4.15 -6.35
N VAL A 91 14.32 4.55 -5.76
CA VAL A 91 14.47 4.76 -4.30
C VAL A 91 13.59 5.88 -3.77
N SER A 92 13.23 6.86 -4.59
CA SER A 92 12.38 7.99 -4.17
C SER A 92 10.91 7.62 -3.96
N ASN A 93 10.51 6.40 -4.33
CA ASN A 93 9.14 5.94 -4.18
C ASN A 93 8.88 5.38 -2.79
N GLU A 94 7.70 5.69 -2.26
CA GLU A 94 7.23 5.26 -0.94
C GLU A 94 5.84 4.63 -1.04
N MET A 95 5.47 3.85 -0.03
CA MET A 95 4.13 3.27 0.08
C MET A 95 3.19 4.21 0.84
N TYR A 96 2.06 4.53 0.22
CA TYR A 96 1.02 5.38 0.78
C TYR A 96 -0.32 4.67 0.85
N THR A 97 -1.15 5.08 1.80
CA THR A 97 -2.52 4.60 1.98
C THR A 97 -3.48 5.78 1.91
N GLU A 98 -4.50 5.71 1.06
CA GLU A 98 -5.49 6.79 0.92
C GLU A 98 -6.86 6.23 0.52
N TYR A 99 -7.93 6.92 0.90
CA TYR A 99 -9.28 6.50 0.54
C TYR A 99 -9.59 6.80 -0.93
N LEU A 100 -10.22 5.84 -1.60
CA LEU A 100 -10.64 6.00 -2.99
C LEU A 100 -11.82 6.96 -3.11
N SER A 101 -11.83 7.73 -4.19
CA SER A 101 -12.95 8.60 -4.55
C SER A 101 -14.22 7.81 -4.83
N SER A 102 -15.38 8.41 -4.55
CA SER A 102 -16.70 7.89 -4.92
C SER A 102 -16.85 7.65 -6.43
N ALA A 103 -16.06 8.34 -7.27
CA ALA A 103 -16.04 8.14 -8.72
C ALA A 103 -15.58 6.74 -9.14
N PHE A 104 -14.83 6.03 -8.29
CA PHE A 104 -14.35 4.67 -8.58
C PHE A 104 -15.31 3.57 -8.10
N VAL A 105 -16.38 3.92 -7.39
CA VAL A 105 -17.31 2.94 -6.83
C VAL A 105 -18.03 2.17 -7.94
N GLY A 106 -18.05 0.84 -7.82
CA GLY A 106 -18.67 -0.05 -8.80
C GLY A 106 -17.78 -0.43 -9.99
N LEU A 107 -16.61 0.20 -10.16
CA LEU A 107 -15.60 -0.22 -11.14
C LEU A 107 -14.81 -1.42 -10.61
N SER A 108 -14.24 -2.20 -11.54
CA SER A 108 -13.33 -3.30 -11.20
C SER A 108 -11.94 -2.76 -10.83
N PHE A 109 -11.23 -3.50 -9.99
CA PHE A 109 -9.88 -3.11 -9.55
C PHE A 109 -8.91 -2.85 -10.73
N PRO A 110 -8.80 -3.72 -11.76
CA PRO A 110 -7.87 -3.46 -12.86
C PRO A 110 -8.18 -2.20 -13.66
N THR A 111 -9.46 -1.88 -13.87
CA THR A 111 -9.88 -0.64 -14.54
C THR A 111 -9.50 0.60 -13.72
N VAL A 112 -9.61 0.52 -12.40
CA VAL A 112 -9.19 1.61 -11.50
C VAL A 112 -7.67 1.76 -11.52
N CYS A 113 -6.91 0.65 -11.47
CA CYS A 113 -5.45 0.68 -11.59
C CYS A 113 -4.98 1.33 -12.89
N GLU A 114 -5.62 1.02 -14.03
CA GLU A 114 -5.32 1.63 -15.32
C GLU A 114 -5.55 3.15 -15.29
N LEU A 115 -6.70 3.60 -14.78
CA LEU A 115 -7.00 5.02 -14.65
C LEU A 115 -6.01 5.74 -13.73
N CYS A 116 -5.66 5.13 -12.59
CA CYS A 116 -4.67 5.67 -11.66
C CYS A 116 -3.29 5.78 -12.29
N PHE A 117 -2.86 4.76 -13.04
CA PHE A 117 -1.54 4.75 -13.66
C PHE A 117 -1.47 5.75 -14.83
N VAL A 118 -2.44 5.72 -15.74
CA VAL A 118 -2.42 6.55 -16.96
C VAL A 118 -2.72 8.02 -16.67
N LYS A 119 -3.73 8.31 -15.82
CA LYS A 119 -4.17 9.70 -15.57
C LYS A 119 -3.51 10.34 -14.36
N LEU A 120 -3.26 9.57 -13.29
CA LEU A 120 -2.74 10.10 -12.03
C LEU A 120 -1.25 9.81 -11.81
N LYS A 121 -0.65 8.92 -12.63
CA LYS A 121 0.73 8.42 -12.46
C LYS A 121 0.95 7.76 -11.08
N LEU A 122 -0.08 7.08 -10.57
CA LEU A 122 -0.04 6.37 -9.29
C LEU A 122 -0.11 4.86 -9.54
N LEU A 123 0.78 4.10 -8.90
CA LEU A 123 0.77 2.64 -8.96
C LEU A 123 -0.02 2.09 -7.77
N MET A 124 -1.25 1.62 -8.02
CA MET A 124 -2.07 0.95 -7.00
C MET A 124 -1.74 -0.55 -6.93
N ILE A 125 -1.43 -1.05 -5.73
CA ILE A 125 -1.00 -2.45 -5.52
C ILE A 125 -2.02 -3.32 -4.79
N ALA A 126 -2.82 -2.71 -3.91
CA ALA A 126 -3.73 -3.42 -3.04
C ALA A 126 -4.90 -2.52 -2.60
N ILE A 127 -5.95 -3.14 -2.10
CA ILE A 127 -7.10 -2.47 -1.49
C ILE A 127 -7.50 -3.15 -0.18
N GLU A 128 -8.10 -2.39 0.72
CA GLU A 128 -8.78 -2.90 1.90
C GLU A 128 -10.22 -3.30 1.53
N TYR A 129 -10.51 -4.61 1.61
CA TYR A 129 -11.85 -5.14 1.43
C TYR A 129 -12.51 -5.40 2.78
N LYS A 130 -13.65 -4.75 3.02
CA LYS A 130 -14.46 -4.92 4.24
C LYS A 130 -15.58 -5.91 3.93
N SER A 131 -15.50 -7.11 4.52
CA SER A 131 -16.57 -8.10 4.40
C SER A 131 -17.74 -7.78 5.35
N ALA A 132 -18.92 -8.35 5.08
CA ALA A 132 -20.12 -8.22 5.92
C ALA A 132 -19.88 -8.59 7.39
N ASN A 133 -18.90 -9.48 7.65
CA ASN A 133 -18.51 -9.90 9.00
C ASN A 133 -17.63 -8.89 9.75
N ARG A 134 -17.48 -7.65 9.25
CA ARG A 134 -16.64 -6.57 9.82
C ARG A 134 -15.15 -6.92 9.94
N GLU A 135 -14.70 -7.95 9.24
CA GLU A 135 -13.27 -8.20 9.03
C GLU A 135 -12.81 -7.42 7.79
N SER A 136 -11.83 -6.54 7.99
CA SER A 136 -11.07 -5.95 6.90
C SER A 136 -9.93 -6.87 6.50
N ARG A 137 -9.78 -7.09 5.20
CA ARG A 137 -8.66 -7.86 4.63
C ARG A 137 -7.99 -7.01 3.57
N ILE A 138 -6.66 -7.05 3.54
CA ILE A 138 -5.88 -6.42 2.47
C ILE A 138 -5.79 -7.43 1.33
N LEU A 139 -6.30 -7.06 0.16
CA LEU A 139 -6.23 -7.86 -1.05
C LEU A 139 -5.20 -7.25 -2.00
N ILE A 140 -4.16 -8.01 -2.30
CA ILE A 140 -3.11 -7.62 -3.24
C ILE A 140 -3.58 -8.02 -4.65
N ASN A 141 -3.63 -7.04 -5.56
CA ASN A 141 -4.03 -7.21 -6.96
C ASN A 141 -5.28 -8.11 -7.18
N PRO A 142 -6.46 -7.76 -6.64
CA PRO A 142 -7.68 -8.54 -6.86
C PRO A 142 -8.13 -8.49 -8.33
N GLY A 143 -8.79 -9.56 -8.79
CA GLY A 143 -9.26 -9.67 -10.16
C GLY A 143 -10.53 -8.85 -10.48
N ASN A 144 -10.99 -8.96 -11.72
CA ASN A 144 -12.16 -8.21 -12.26
C ASN A 144 -13.49 -8.47 -11.53
N HIS A 145 -13.61 -9.58 -10.80
CA HIS A 145 -14.83 -9.95 -10.08
C HIS A 145 -15.09 -9.02 -8.89
N LEU A 146 -14.05 -8.39 -8.36
CA LEU A 146 -14.17 -7.49 -7.22
C LEU A 146 -14.43 -6.06 -7.71
N LYS A 147 -15.50 -5.46 -7.18
CA LYS A 147 -15.85 -4.06 -7.41
C LYS A 147 -15.47 -3.21 -6.22
N ILE A 148 -14.96 -2.02 -6.50
CA ILE A 148 -14.61 -1.04 -5.46
C ILE A 148 -15.88 -0.59 -4.74
N GLN A 149 -15.82 -0.58 -3.42
CA GLN A 149 -16.89 -0.13 -2.55
C GLN A 149 -16.60 1.30 -2.08
N GLU A 150 -17.64 1.98 -1.58
CA GLU A 150 -17.46 3.28 -0.98
C GLU A 150 -16.63 3.18 0.32
N GLY A 151 -15.67 4.08 0.50
CA GLY A 151 -14.78 4.06 1.67
C GLY A 151 -13.74 2.92 1.65
N THR A 152 -13.43 2.36 0.47
CA THR A 152 -12.29 1.45 0.29
C THR A 152 -10.98 2.21 0.42
N LEU A 153 -10.06 1.69 1.24
CA LEU A 153 -8.68 2.19 1.36
C LEU A 153 -7.82 1.56 0.26
N GLY A 154 -7.11 2.38 -0.52
CA GLY A 154 -6.16 1.94 -1.54
C GLY A 154 -4.71 2.04 -1.05
N PHE A 155 -3.88 1.11 -1.48
CA PHE A 155 -2.43 1.13 -1.26
C PHE A 155 -1.72 1.51 -2.56
N PHE A 156 -0.91 2.55 -2.50
CA PHE A 156 -0.25 3.17 -3.64
C PHE A 156 1.26 3.22 -3.45
N ILE A 157 1.99 3.16 -4.55
CA ILE A 157 3.42 3.51 -4.64
C ILE A 157 3.51 4.81 -5.43
N ALA A 158 4.11 5.82 -4.83
CA ALA A 158 4.31 7.14 -5.44
C ALA A 158 5.56 7.82 -4.87
N SER A 159 6.06 8.84 -5.54
CA SER A 159 7.23 9.61 -5.11
C SER A 159 6.94 10.72 -4.10
N ASP A 160 5.68 11.15 -3.96
CA ASP A 160 5.27 12.21 -3.04
C ASP A 160 3.86 11.94 -2.49
N ALA A 161 3.70 12.12 -1.18
CA ALA A 161 2.42 12.02 -0.47
C ALA A 161 1.36 12.98 -1.05
N LYS A 162 1.76 14.12 -1.60
CA LYS A 162 0.84 15.09 -2.21
C LYS A 162 0.15 14.54 -3.45
N GLU A 163 0.83 13.70 -4.23
CA GLU A 163 0.30 13.08 -5.45
C GLU A 163 -0.89 12.17 -5.13
N VAL A 164 -0.79 11.44 -4.02
CA VAL A 164 -1.81 10.52 -3.53
C VAL A 164 -2.98 11.27 -2.89
N LYS A 165 -2.67 12.35 -2.16
CA LYS A 165 -3.68 13.21 -1.50
C LYS A 165 -4.36 14.22 -2.41
N ARG A 166 -4.04 14.24 -3.72
CA ARG A 166 -4.69 15.14 -4.66
C ARG A 166 -6.21 14.98 -4.47
N PRO A 167 -6.94 16.08 -4.20
CA PRO A 167 -8.39 15.99 -4.16
C PRO A 167 -8.84 15.36 -5.47
N PRO A 168 -9.82 14.45 -5.45
CA PRO A 168 -10.25 13.77 -6.66
C PRO A 168 -10.85 14.80 -7.62
N GLN A 169 -9.99 15.41 -8.43
CA GLN A 169 -10.36 16.21 -9.60
C GLN A 169 -10.98 15.31 -10.68
N LEU A 170 -11.07 13.99 -10.41
CA LEU A 170 -11.93 13.02 -11.06
C LEU A 170 -13.44 13.27 -10.84
N CYS A 171 -13.84 14.48 -10.45
CA CYS A 171 -15.22 14.97 -10.49
C CYS A 171 -15.66 15.43 -11.89
N LEU A 172 -14.96 15.05 -12.96
CA LEU A 172 -15.58 15.08 -14.29
C LEU A 172 -16.51 13.86 -14.36
N PRO A 173 -17.82 14.05 -14.58
CA PRO A 173 -18.75 12.93 -14.63
C PRO A 173 -18.26 11.92 -15.64
N LEU A 174 -18.23 10.62 -15.27
CA LEU A 174 -17.86 9.50 -16.14
C LEU A 174 -18.60 9.52 -17.50
N ALA A 175 -19.74 10.21 -17.59
CA ALA A 175 -20.45 10.48 -18.85
C ALA A 175 -19.69 11.38 -19.84
N ALA A 176 -18.82 12.28 -19.36
CA ALA A 176 -17.94 13.12 -20.18
C ALA A 176 -16.65 12.37 -20.60
N GLN A 177 -16.13 11.47 -19.76
CA GLN A 177 -14.95 10.66 -20.10
C GLN A 177 -15.26 9.52 -21.09
N LYS A 178 -16.48 8.96 -21.07
CA LYS A 178 -16.91 8.01 -22.13
C LYS A 178 -16.88 8.62 -23.53
N ARG A 179 -17.07 9.94 -23.69
CA ARG A 179 -16.94 10.62 -25.00
C ARG A 179 -15.47 10.82 -25.41
N CYS A 180 -14.56 11.10 -24.48
CA CYS A 180 -13.12 11.14 -24.79
C CYS A 180 -12.58 9.78 -25.22
N PHE A 181 -13.08 8.68 -24.65
CA PHE A 181 -12.66 7.31 -25.04
C PHE A 181 -12.96 6.94 -26.50
N GLN A 182 -13.90 7.63 -27.17
CA GLN A 182 -14.18 7.41 -28.59
C GLN A 182 -13.44 8.39 -29.51
N SER A 183 -12.85 9.47 -28.98
CA SER A 183 -12.13 10.46 -29.77
C SER A 183 -10.62 10.18 -29.86
N ASP A 184 -10.05 9.51 -28.87
CA ASP A 184 -8.62 9.23 -28.80
C ASP A 184 -8.32 7.80 -29.27
N LYS A 185 -8.63 7.50 -30.53
CA LYS A 185 -7.82 6.52 -31.29
C LYS A 185 -6.48 7.19 -31.54
N VAL A 186 -5.59 7.13 -30.55
CA VAL A 186 -4.17 7.38 -30.81
C VAL A 186 -3.63 6.10 -31.40
N ASP A 187 -3.30 6.17 -32.68
CA ASP A 187 -2.62 5.15 -33.44
C ASP A 187 -1.39 4.64 -32.65
N ILE A 188 -1.45 3.38 -32.24
CA ILE A 188 -0.26 2.63 -31.81
C ILE A 188 0.51 2.33 -33.10
N PHE A 189 1.50 3.17 -33.40
CA PHE A 189 2.62 2.80 -34.25
C PHE A 189 3.86 2.59 -33.37
N ILE A 190 4.46 1.42 -33.60
CA ILE A 190 5.69 0.82 -33.03
C ILE A 190 5.46 0.00 -31.76
#